data_AF-A0A7G9Z5X4-F1
#
_entry.id   AF-A0A7G9Z5X4-F1
#
_cell.length_a   1.000
_cell.length_b   1.000
_cell.length_c   1.000
_cell.angle_alpha   90.00
_cell.angle_beta   90.00
_cell.angle_gamma   90.00
#
_symmetry.space_group_name_H-M   'P 1'
#
loop_
_entity.id
_entity.type
_entity.pdbx_description
1 polymer ?
#
loop_
_entity_poly.entity_id
_entity_poly.type
_entity_poly.pdbx_seq_one_letter_code
_entity_poly.pdbx_strand_id
1 'polypeptide(L)'
;MNNLLLKNLGLELVRILSKSPFSHVFISECLTNRELVSARTKERTYIFPLYLYHDKPKGEQKPILNFTPEFLQAIKEALGTEPTPEEIFYYIYAVLYSPTYRKRYEEFLKIEFPRVPLTKDYEKFKNLGELGKELVELHFESSSRDE
;
A
#
# COMPACT_ATOMS: atom_id res chain seq x y z
N MET A 1 14.60 8.00 -2.86
CA MET A 1 13.31 8.59 -2.41
C MET A 1 13.50 9.03 -0.97
N ASN A 2 13.29 10.31 -0.65
CA ASN A 2 13.48 10.85 0.70
C ASN A 2 12.20 10.79 1.55
N ASN A 3 11.08 10.31 0.99
CA ASN A 3 9.75 10.38 1.59
C ASN A 3 9.53 9.49 2.82
N LEU A 4 10.42 8.52 3.07
CA LEU A 4 10.40 7.64 4.26
C LEU A 4 11.48 8.01 5.28
N LEU A 5 12.12 9.19 5.15
CA LEU A 5 13.03 9.73 6.17
C LEU A 5 12.29 10.41 7.34
N LEU A 6 11.00 10.70 7.14
CA LEU A 6 10.06 11.23 8.13
C LEU A 6 8.95 10.21 8.32
N LYS A 7 8.15 10.35 9.39
CA LYS A 7 7.04 9.43 9.71
C LYS A 7 6.05 9.33 8.54
N ASN A 8 6.02 8.18 7.88
CA ASN A 8 5.21 7.93 6.69
C ASN A 8 5.06 6.41 6.47
N LEU A 9 4.01 6.01 5.75
CA LEU A 9 3.78 4.62 5.37
C LEU A 9 4.15 4.42 3.91
N GLY A 10 4.91 3.38 3.59
CA GLY A 10 5.26 2.96 2.24
C GLY A 10 4.63 1.62 1.90
N LEU A 11 3.79 1.58 0.87
CA LEU A 11 3.34 0.32 0.29
C LEU A 11 4.40 -0.19 -0.67
N GLU A 12 4.84 -1.43 -0.48
CA GLU A 12 5.87 -2.04 -1.29
C GLU A 12 5.32 -3.19 -2.10
N LEU A 13 5.57 -3.18 -3.41
CA LEU A 13 5.13 -4.24 -4.30
C LEU A 13 5.99 -4.35 -5.55
N VAL A 14 5.83 -5.45 -6.28
CA VAL A 14 6.49 -5.68 -7.58
C VAL A 14 5.55 -5.33 -8.74
N ARG A 15 6.12 -4.82 -9.84
CA ARG A 15 5.38 -4.59 -11.09
C ARG A 15 5.22 -5.86 -11.92
N ILE A 16 6.27 -6.67 -11.97
CA ILE A 16 6.35 -7.87 -12.80
C ILE A 16 6.78 -9.00 -11.88
N LEU A 17 6.14 -10.15 -12.04
CA LEU A 17 6.41 -11.36 -11.29
C LEU A 17 7.08 -12.40 -12.19
N SER A 18 8.20 -12.95 -11.75
CA SER A 18 8.88 -14.03 -12.44
C SER A 18 8.23 -15.39 -12.20
N LYS A 19 7.59 -15.58 -11.04
CA LYS A 19 6.94 -16.85 -10.65
C LYS A 19 5.72 -16.64 -9.75
N SER A 20 4.63 -17.35 -10.07
CA SER A 20 3.45 -17.46 -9.19
C SER A 20 3.71 -18.24 -7.89
N PRO A 21 2.88 -18.02 -6.85
CA PRO A 21 1.79 -17.03 -6.79
C PRO A 21 2.27 -15.64 -6.37
N PHE A 22 1.44 -14.62 -6.57
CA PHE A 22 1.73 -13.26 -6.10
C PHE A 22 1.60 -13.18 -4.57
N SER A 23 2.72 -12.91 -3.89
CA SER A 23 2.79 -12.64 -2.43
C SER A 23 3.64 -11.43 -2.07
N HIS A 24 4.12 -10.70 -3.06
CA HIS A 24 5.18 -9.70 -2.93
C HIS A 24 4.59 -8.33 -2.63
N VAL A 25 3.92 -8.20 -1.47
CA VAL A 25 3.37 -6.95 -0.95
C VAL A 25 3.77 -6.79 0.50
N PHE A 26 4.37 -5.67 0.86
CA PHE A 26 4.74 -5.38 2.24
C PHE A 26 4.51 -3.91 2.57
N ILE A 27 4.54 -3.56 3.85
CA ILE A 27 4.45 -2.18 4.31
C ILE A 27 5.72 -1.80 5.06
N SER A 28 6.20 -0.58 4.88
CA SER A 28 7.38 -0.08 5.57
C SER A 28 7.17 1.33 6.12
N GLU A 29 7.84 1.64 7.23
CA GLU A 29 7.94 2.99 7.80
C GLU A 29 9.33 3.61 7.62
N CYS A 30 10.27 2.85 7.06
CA CYS A 30 11.66 3.23 6.89
C CYS A 30 12.13 3.01 5.46
N LEU A 31 13.31 3.54 5.13
CA LEU A 31 13.92 3.26 3.83
C LEU A 31 14.22 1.77 3.67
N THR A 32 13.75 1.21 2.57
CA THR A 32 13.92 -0.20 2.26
C THR A 32 14.77 -0.40 1.01
N ASN A 33 15.30 -1.61 0.89
CA ASN A 33 16.11 -1.97 -0.26
C ASN A 33 15.23 -2.45 -1.43
N ARG A 34 15.76 -2.33 -2.64
CA ARG A 34 15.10 -2.71 -3.89
C ARG A 34 14.72 -4.19 -3.94
N GLU A 35 15.40 -5.04 -3.20
CA GLU A 35 15.15 -6.48 -3.15
C GLU A 35 14.29 -6.93 -1.95
N LEU A 36 13.67 -6.00 -1.20
CA LEU A 36 12.95 -6.34 0.05
C LEU A 36 11.87 -7.40 -0.18
N VAL A 37 10.92 -7.15 -1.08
CA VAL A 37 9.82 -8.10 -1.28
C VAL A 37 10.24 -9.26 -2.19
N SER A 38 11.25 -9.09 -3.04
CA SER A 38 11.77 -10.14 -3.91
C SER A 38 13.23 -9.93 -4.33
N ALA A 39 14.02 -10.99 -4.24
CA ALA A 39 15.41 -11.05 -4.73
C ALA A 39 15.53 -11.73 -6.11
N ARG A 40 14.41 -12.02 -6.80
CA ARG A 40 14.44 -12.73 -8.09
C ARG A 40 14.80 -11.79 -9.24
N THR A 41 15.48 -12.33 -10.24
CA THR A 41 15.84 -11.57 -11.44
C THR A 41 14.59 -10.98 -12.11
N LYS A 42 14.64 -9.69 -12.47
CA LYS A 42 13.55 -8.90 -13.09
C LYS A 42 12.42 -8.46 -12.15
N GLU A 43 12.39 -8.93 -10.90
CA GLU A 43 11.50 -8.39 -9.88
C GLU A 43 12.22 -7.25 -9.16
N ARG A 44 11.51 -6.13 -8.98
CA ARG A 44 12.04 -4.94 -8.31
C ARG A 44 10.96 -4.42 -7.39
N THR A 45 11.34 -4.10 -6.17
CA THR A 45 10.45 -3.48 -5.20
C THR A 45 10.23 -2.03 -5.58
N TYR A 46 8.95 -1.66 -5.70
CA TYR A 46 8.50 -0.29 -5.87
C TYR A 46 7.83 0.16 -4.58
N ILE A 47 8.16 1.36 -4.14
CA ILE A 47 7.65 1.95 -2.91
C ILE A 47 6.64 3.03 -3.29
N PHE A 48 5.44 2.94 -2.73
CA PHE A 48 4.35 3.89 -2.89
C PHE A 48 4.09 4.54 -1.51
N PRO A 49 4.74 5.68 -1.22
CA PRO A 49 4.56 6.36 0.06
C PRO A 49 3.17 7.00 0.13
N LEU A 50 2.54 7.00 1.30
CA LEU A 50 1.25 7.65 1.52
C LEU A 50 1.38 9.18 1.40
N TYR A 51 2.49 9.72 1.91
CA TYR A 51 2.81 11.14 1.83
C TYR A 51 4.08 11.41 1.01
N LEU A 52 4.09 12.53 0.29
CA LEU A 52 5.23 13.10 -0.40
C LEU A 52 5.77 14.27 0.42
N TYR A 53 7.09 14.37 0.49
CA TYR A 53 7.79 15.46 1.12
C TYR A 53 8.68 16.14 0.06
N HIS A 54 8.51 17.44 -0.11
CA HIS A 54 9.35 18.21 -1.03
C HIS A 54 10.71 18.52 -0.39
N ASP A 55 11.73 18.76 -1.22
CA ASP A 55 13.11 19.08 -0.83
C ASP A 55 13.24 20.46 -0.16
N LYS A 56 12.56 20.63 0.98
CA LYS A 56 12.78 21.71 1.94
C LYS A 56 13.69 21.21 3.05
N PRO A 57 14.42 22.10 3.75
CA PRO A 57 15.21 21.72 4.91
C PRO A 57 14.38 20.95 5.95
N LYS A 58 15.04 20.00 6.63
CA LYS A 58 14.44 19.09 7.61
C LYS A 58 13.78 19.91 8.73
N GLY A 59 12.46 19.80 8.91
CA GLY A 59 11.68 20.56 9.90
C GLY A 59 10.58 21.46 9.31
N GLU A 60 10.69 21.86 8.04
CA GLU A 60 9.68 22.69 7.34
C GLU A 60 8.92 21.95 6.23
N GLN A 61 9.19 20.65 6.09
CA GLN A 61 8.54 19.81 5.09
C GLN A 61 7.10 19.51 5.54
N LYS A 62 6.13 19.95 4.73
CA LYS A 62 4.73 19.59 4.92
C LYS A 62 4.42 18.33 4.13
N PRO A 63 3.74 17.32 4.73
CA PRO A 63 3.32 16.15 4.01
C PRO A 63 2.26 16.52 2.97
N ILE A 64 2.44 16.05 1.74
CA ILE A 64 1.49 16.18 0.65
C ILE A 64 0.93 14.80 0.36
N LEU A 65 -0.38 14.67 0.29
CA LEU A 65 -1.01 13.37 0.06
C LEU A 65 -0.65 12.82 -1.34
N ASN A 66 -0.23 11.56 -1.40
CA ASN A 66 0.14 10.88 -2.64
C ASN A 66 -1.06 10.19 -3.32
N PHE A 67 -2.23 10.82 -3.27
CA PHE A 67 -3.43 10.42 -4.02
C PHE A 67 -3.80 11.54 -4.98
N THR A 68 -4.19 11.18 -6.20
CA THR A 68 -4.64 12.19 -7.15
C THR A 68 -6.03 12.70 -6.75
N PRO A 69 -6.36 13.98 -7.03
CA PRO A 69 -7.68 14.53 -6.72
C PRO A 69 -8.82 13.74 -7.36
N GLU A 70 -8.62 13.22 -8.57
CA GLU A 70 -9.63 12.43 -9.30
C GLU A 70 -9.92 11.12 -8.59
N PHE A 71 -8.90 10.49 -8.01
CA PHE A 71 -9.06 9.25 -7.24
C PHE A 71 -9.83 9.50 -5.94
N LEU A 72 -9.52 10.57 -5.21
CA LEU A 72 -10.25 10.95 -3.99
C LEU A 72 -11.72 11.27 -4.29
N GLN A 73 -11.97 11.98 -5.39
CA GLN A 73 -13.32 12.26 -5.85
C GLN A 73 -14.09 10.97 -6.20
N ALA A 74 -13.45 10.02 -6.90
CA ALA A 74 -14.05 8.73 -7.20
C ALA A 74 -14.37 7.91 -5.93
N ILE A 75 -13.51 7.97 -4.90
CA ILE A 75 -13.77 7.35 -3.60
C ILE A 75 -14.99 7.98 -2.92
N LYS A 76 -15.03 9.31 -2.89
CA LYS A 76 -16.14 10.06 -2.32
C LYS A 76 -17.47 9.72 -2.99
N GLU A 77 -17.48 9.65 -4.32
CA GLU A 77 -18.66 9.29 -5.11
C GLU A 77 -19.09 7.83 -4.90
N ALA A 78 -18.14 6.91 -4.78
CA ALA A 78 -18.44 5.50 -4.61
C ALA A 78 -18.96 5.16 -3.20
N LEU A 79 -18.42 5.81 -2.17
CA LEU A 79 -18.72 5.51 -0.76
C LEU A 79 -19.73 6.46 -0.13
N GLY A 80 -19.98 7.62 -0.73
CA GLY A 80 -20.85 8.66 -0.16
C GLY A 80 -20.24 9.41 1.04
N THR A 81 -18.96 9.19 1.32
CA THR A 81 -18.21 9.82 2.43
C THR A 81 -16.75 10.02 2.03
N GLU A 82 -15.98 10.76 2.83
CA GLU A 82 -14.55 11.00 2.64
C GLU A 82 -13.74 10.24 3.69
N PRO A 83 -13.24 9.03 3.38
CA PRO A 83 -12.34 8.30 4.28
C PRO A 83 -11.00 9.03 4.43
N THR A 84 -10.34 8.78 5.55
CA THR A 84 -8.97 9.24 5.78
C THR A 84 -7.99 8.57 4.81
N PRO A 85 -6.85 9.20 4.49
CA PRO A 85 -5.80 8.58 3.67
C PRO A 85 -5.36 7.20 4.16
N GLU A 86 -5.24 7.04 5.47
CA GLU A 86 -4.87 5.78 6.13
C GLU A 86 -5.94 4.71 5.94
N GLU A 87 -7.23 5.03 6.05
CA GLU A 87 -8.32 4.07 5.79
C GLU A 87 -8.29 3.55 4.34
N ILE A 88 -8.03 4.43 3.37
CA ILE A 88 -7.87 4.04 1.96
C ILE A 88 -6.65 3.13 1.80
N PHE A 89 -5.55 3.49 2.45
CA PHE A 89 -4.31 2.72 2.42
C PHE A 89 -4.51 1.31 3.01
N TYR A 90 -5.17 1.19 4.16
CA TYR A 90 -5.46 -0.09 4.79
C TYR A 90 -6.43 -0.94 3.95
N TYR A 91 -7.45 -0.32 3.35
CA TYR A 91 -8.33 -1.01 2.41
C TYR A 91 -7.55 -1.62 1.23
N ILE A 92 -6.66 -0.83 0.61
CA ILE A 92 -5.78 -1.29 -0.48
C ILE A 92 -4.96 -2.49 0.00
N TYR A 93 -4.37 -2.40 1.19
CA TYR A 93 -3.56 -3.46 1.77
C TYR A 93 -4.35 -4.76 1.95
N ALA A 94 -5.55 -4.68 2.53
CA ALA A 94 -6.43 -5.83 2.72
C ALA A 94 -6.80 -6.52 1.40
N VAL A 95 -7.15 -5.73 0.37
CA VAL A 95 -7.50 -6.28 -0.95
C VAL A 95 -6.29 -6.99 -1.57
N LEU A 96 -5.10 -6.41 -1.47
CA LEU A 96 -3.88 -7.03 -1.97
C LEU A 96 -3.50 -8.32 -1.22
N TYR A 97 -3.97 -8.51 0.00
CA TYR A 97 -3.82 -9.75 0.78
C TYR A 97 -4.95 -10.76 0.60
N SER A 98 -6.07 -10.37 -0.01
CA SER A 98 -7.20 -11.27 -0.25
C SER A 98 -6.83 -12.45 -1.18
N PRO A 99 -6.98 -13.71 -0.74
CA PRO A 99 -6.72 -14.88 -1.58
C PRO A 99 -7.62 -14.90 -2.83
N THR A 100 -8.88 -14.48 -2.68
CA THR A 100 -9.85 -14.40 -3.78
C THR A 100 -9.42 -13.38 -4.83
N TYR A 101 -8.92 -12.21 -4.40
CA TYR A 101 -8.36 -11.21 -5.33
C TYR A 101 -7.13 -11.75 -6.06
N ARG A 102 -6.15 -12.28 -5.32
CA ARG A 102 -4.90 -12.81 -5.89
C ARG A 102 -5.15 -13.91 -6.91
N LYS A 103 -6.10 -14.81 -6.64
CA LYS A 103 -6.50 -15.88 -7.56
C LYS A 103 -7.23 -15.34 -8.79
N ARG A 104 -8.17 -14.41 -8.61
CA ARG A 104 -8.97 -13.85 -9.71
C ARG A 104 -8.13 -13.06 -10.71
N TYR A 105 -7.13 -12.33 -10.23
CA TYR A 105 -6.29 -11.43 -11.02
C TYR A 105 -4.87 -11.97 -11.26
N GLU A 106 -4.64 -13.26 -11.04
CA GLU A 106 -3.29 -13.88 -11.08
C GLU A 106 -2.51 -13.52 -12.36
N GLU A 107 -3.14 -13.64 -13.52
CA GLU A 107 -2.48 -13.36 -14.81
C GLU A 107 -2.11 -11.88 -14.97
N PHE A 108 -2.91 -10.96 -14.43
CA PHE A 108 -2.61 -9.52 -14.46
C PHE A 108 -1.51 -9.16 -13.46
N LEU A 109 -1.56 -9.72 -12.25
CA LEU A 109 -0.56 -9.52 -11.20
C LEU A 109 0.83 -10.02 -11.62
N LYS A 110 0.94 -10.88 -12.63
CA LYS A 110 2.22 -11.33 -13.17
C LYS A 110 2.92 -10.29 -14.04
N ILE A 111 2.16 -9.47 -14.77
CA ILE A 111 2.70 -8.66 -15.87
C ILE A 111 2.65 -7.16 -15.61
N GLU A 112 1.83 -6.70 -14.67
CA GLU A 112 1.68 -5.28 -14.37
C GLU A 112 1.33 -5.04 -12.89
N PHE A 113 1.35 -3.76 -12.49
CA PHE A 113 0.95 -3.33 -11.15
C PHE A 113 -0.47 -3.81 -10.79
N PRO A 114 -0.70 -4.19 -9.53
CA PRO A 114 -2.02 -4.54 -9.04
C PRO A 114 -3.04 -3.40 -9.25
N ARG A 115 -4.24 -3.74 -9.73
CA ARG A 115 -5.36 -2.80 -9.85
C ARG A 115 -6.41 -3.13 -8.80
N VAL A 116 -6.51 -2.29 -7.78
CA VAL A 116 -7.40 -2.52 -6.65
C VAL A 116 -8.84 -2.13 -7.01
N PRO A 117 -9.81 -3.06 -6.98
CA PRO A 117 -11.21 -2.69 -7.16
C PRO A 117 -11.71 -1.86 -5.98
N LEU A 118 -12.49 -0.82 -6.28
CA LEU A 118 -13.21 -0.05 -5.27
C LEU A 118 -14.62 -0.62 -5.09
N THR A 119 -15.02 -0.81 -3.84
CA THR A 119 -16.40 -1.21 -3.51
C THR A 119 -17.30 0.02 -3.39
N LYS A 120 -18.59 -0.14 -3.72
CA LYS A 120 -19.62 0.88 -3.50
C LYS A 120 -20.35 0.69 -2.16
N ASP A 121 -20.00 -0.37 -1.43
CA ASP A 121 -20.56 -0.70 -0.13
C ASP A 121 -19.62 -0.17 0.96
N TYR A 122 -20.08 0.86 1.67
CA TYR A 122 -19.29 1.53 2.71
C TYR A 122 -18.95 0.58 3.86
N GLU A 123 -19.88 -0.27 4.30
CA GLU A 123 -19.62 -1.21 5.39
C GLU A 123 -18.57 -2.24 4.96
N LYS A 124 -18.63 -2.70 3.71
CA LYS A 124 -17.60 -3.58 3.17
C LYS A 124 -16.24 -2.89 3.08
N PHE A 125 -16.20 -1.62 2.65
CA PHE A 125 -14.96 -0.83 2.63
C PHE A 125 -14.36 -0.73 4.03
N LYS A 126 -15.19 -0.37 5.02
CA LYS A 126 -14.78 -0.22 6.42
C LYS A 126 -14.25 -1.52 7.01
N ASN A 127 -14.99 -2.62 6.87
CA ASN A 127 -14.57 -3.94 7.36
C ASN A 127 -13.25 -4.40 6.74
N LEU A 128 -13.05 -4.17 5.44
CA LEU A 128 -11.78 -4.46 4.78
C LEU A 128 -10.66 -3.52 5.25
N GLY A 129 -10.96 -2.24 5.48
CA GLY A 129 -10.02 -1.27 6.05
C GLY A 129 -9.56 -1.68 7.45
N GLU A 130 -10.47 -2.12 8.31
CA GLU A 130 -10.15 -2.61 9.66
C GLU A 130 -9.25 -3.84 9.63
N LEU A 131 -9.56 -4.84 8.80
CA LEU A 131 -8.69 -6.01 8.60
C LEU A 131 -7.32 -5.62 8.01
N GLY A 132 -7.30 -4.65 7.11
CA GLY A 132 -6.06 -4.12 6.54
C GLY A 132 -5.19 -3.44 7.57
N LYS A 133 -5.81 -2.68 8.49
CA LYS A 133 -5.14 -2.03 9.60
C LYS A 133 -4.53 -3.07 10.55
N GLU A 134 -5.29 -4.09 10.93
CA GLU A 134 -4.80 -5.19 11.77
C GLU A 134 -3.60 -5.90 11.11
N LEU A 135 -3.68 -6.19 9.81
CA LEU A 135 -2.55 -6.77 9.06
C LEU A 135 -1.31 -5.88 9.06
N VAL A 136 -1.50 -4.56 8.95
CA VAL A 136 -0.40 -3.59 9.01
C VAL A 136 0.23 -3.58 10.40
N GLU A 137 -0.58 -3.49 11.45
CA GLU A 137 -0.13 -3.53 12.84
C GLU A 137 0.67 -4.81 13.13
N LEU A 138 0.17 -5.97 12.69
CA LEU A 138 0.86 -7.25 12.83
C LEU A 138 2.22 -7.29 12.12
N HIS A 139 2.34 -6.68 10.94
CA HIS A 139 3.62 -6.61 10.22
C HIS A 139 4.63 -5.65 10.84
N PHE A 140 4.17 -4.67 11.63
CA PHE A 140 5.04 -3.80 12.40
C PHE A 140 5.41 -4.37 13.78
N GLU A 141 4.46 -5.04 14.45
CA GLU A 141 4.63 -5.62 15.79
C GLU A 141 5.67 -6.75 15.85
N SER A 142 6.06 -7.36 14.73
CA SER A 142 7.19 -8.29 14.71
C SER A 142 8.54 -7.65 15.06
N SER A 143 8.63 -6.32 15.17
CA SER A 143 9.86 -5.59 15.52
C SER A 143 9.96 -5.20 17.01
N SER A 144 8.91 -5.46 17.81
CA SER A 144 8.86 -5.13 19.25
C SER A 144 8.93 -6.36 20.17
N ARG A 145 9.15 -7.55 19.61
CA ARG A 145 9.55 -8.75 20.37
C ARG A 145 11.05 -8.95 20.23
N ASP A 146 11.82 -8.22 21.04
CA ASP A 146 13.12 -8.64 21.58
C ASP A 146 13.56 -7.56 22.58
N GLU A 147 13.48 -7.91 23.87
CA GLU A 147 14.26 -7.31 24.96
C GLU A 147 15.69 -7.83 24.92
#